data_AF-V4JIR0-F1
#
_entry.id   AF-V4JIR0-F1
#
_cell.length_a   1.000
_cell.length_b   1.000
_cell.length_c   1.000
_cell.angle_alpha   90.00
_cell.angle_beta   90.00
_cell.angle_gamma   90.00
#
_symmetry.space_group_name_H-M   'P 1'
#
loop_
_entity.id
_entity.type
_entity.pdbx_description
1 polymer ?
#
loop_
_entity_poly.entity_id
_entity_poly.type
_entity_poly.pdbx_seq_one_letter_code
_entity_poly.pdbx_strand_id
1 'polypeptide(L)'
;MNVCQEIKTFSKNYEVIADLFSLLAVVLLFVSVWATLEFYQPTMHWLSGNYVLRVPLLMVGLGLNAFSILALLAVGSARYTDDDEPCFGTFPGRRTRHGAKGVFVSWVDHMENVGKKHR
;
A
#
# COMPACT_ATOMS: atom_id res chain seq x y z
N MET A 1 -10.46 4.42 19.95
CA MET A 1 -10.72 5.83 19.55
C MET A 1 -9.53 6.75 19.84
N ASN A 2 -8.86 6.69 21.00
CA ASN A 2 -7.74 7.61 21.30
C ASN A 2 -6.50 7.47 20.40
N VAL A 3 -6.12 6.24 20.03
CA VAL A 3 -4.87 6.01 19.27
C VAL A 3 -4.90 6.69 17.90
N CYS A 4 -6.04 6.68 17.20
CA CYS A 4 -6.11 7.29 15.87
C CYS A 4 -6.11 8.82 15.93
N GLN A 5 -6.72 9.40 16.96
CA GLN A 5 -6.71 10.84 17.16
C GLN A 5 -5.30 11.33 17.50
N GLU A 6 -4.56 10.59 18.34
CA GLU A 6 -3.15 10.88 18.64
C GLU A 6 -2.25 10.77 17.41
N ILE A 7 -2.43 9.74 16.57
CA ILE A 7 -1.68 9.59 15.31
C ILE A 7 -2.00 10.74 14.34
N LYS A 8 -3.26 11.17 14.27
CA LYS A 8 -3.69 12.30 13.42
C LYS A 8 -3.12 13.64 13.90
N THR A 9 -3.10 13.89 15.21
CA THR A 9 -2.49 15.10 15.77
C THR A 9 -0.97 15.10 15.58
N PHE A 10 -0.33 13.95 15.69
CA PHE A 10 1.11 13.80 15.43
C PHE A 10 1.45 13.99 13.94
N SER A 11 0.68 13.40 13.03
CA SER A 11 0.92 13.53 11.58
C SER A 11 0.68 14.95 11.06
N LYS A 12 -0.27 15.69 11.65
CA LYS A 12 -0.57 17.07 11.27
C LYS A 12 0.48 18.07 11.74
N ASN A 13 1.17 17.78 12.84
CA ASN A 13 2.25 18.64 13.37
C ASN A 13 3.61 18.39 12.68
N TYR A 14 3.77 17.24 12.01
CA TYR A 14 5.02 16.83 11.36
C TYR A 14 4.77 16.33 9.93
N GLU A 15 4.43 17.23 9.03
CA GLU A 15 4.20 16.92 7.59
C GLU A 15 5.37 16.17 6.95
N VAL A 16 6.61 16.51 7.33
CA VAL A 16 7.85 15.88 6.84
C VAL A 16 7.94 14.40 7.23
N ILE A 17 7.45 14.04 8.42
CA ILE A 17 7.53 12.67 8.93
C ILE A 17 6.53 11.76 8.20
N ALA A 18 5.32 12.26 7.94
CA ALA A 18 4.31 11.50 7.20
C ALA A 18 4.73 11.23 5.74
N ASP A 19 5.38 12.19 5.09
CA ASP A 19 5.91 12.01 3.73
C ASP A 19 7.11 11.05 3.71
N LEU A 20 7.98 11.11 4.73
CA LEU A 20 9.08 10.17 4.92
C LEU A 20 8.57 8.74 5.08
N PHE A 21 7.49 8.51 5.84
CA PHE A 21 6.89 7.18 5.98
C PHE A 21 6.32 6.64 4.67
N SER A 22 5.68 7.49 3.86
CA SER A 22 5.22 7.10 2.53
C SER A 22 6.38 6.77 1.59
N LEU A 23 7.46 7.55 1.63
CA LEU A 23 8.67 7.30 0.84
C LEU A 23 9.36 6.01 1.29
N LEU A 24 9.43 5.77 2.61
CA LEU A 24 9.98 4.55 3.19
C LEU A 24 9.18 3.32 2.78
N ALA A 25 7.84 3.40 2.71
CA ALA A 25 7.01 2.32 2.18
C ALA A 25 7.38 1.95 0.74
N VAL A 26 7.58 2.95 -0.12
CA VAL A 26 7.97 2.75 -1.53
C VAL A 26 9.36 2.15 -1.62
N VAL A 27 10.32 2.67 -0.86
CA VAL A 27 11.69 2.13 -0.81
C VAL A 27 11.67 0.69 -0.32
N LEU A 28 10.90 0.37 0.73
CA LEU A 28 10.79 -0.97 1.28
C LEU A 28 10.17 -1.95 0.27
N LEU A 29 9.17 -1.51 -0.49
CA LEU A 29 8.61 -2.29 -1.59
C LEU A 29 9.69 -2.57 -2.65
N PHE A 30 10.38 -1.55 -3.15
CA PHE A 30 11.42 -1.72 -4.18
C PHE A 30 12.57 -2.59 -3.70
N VAL A 31 13.05 -2.39 -2.47
CA VAL A 31 14.09 -3.22 -1.85
C VAL A 31 13.61 -4.66 -1.72
N SER A 32 12.37 -4.90 -1.32
CA SER A 32 11.84 -6.26 -1.21
C SER A 32 11.77 -6.97 -2.56
N VAL A 33 11.32 -6.30 -3.62
CA VAL A 33 11.30 -6.85 -4.99
C VAL A 33 12.73 -7.13 -5.45
N TRP A 34 13.63 -6.16 -5.31
CA TRP A 34 15.03 -6.32 -5.69
C TRP A 34 15.69 -7.48 -4.95
N ALA A 35 15.52 -7.57 -3.63
CA ALA A 35 16.08 -8.65 -2.82
C ALA A 35 15.50 -10.02 -3.23
N THR A 36 14.21 -10.13 -3.56
CA THR A 36 13.65 -11.41 -4.03
C THR A 36 14.26 -11.87 -5.36
N LEU A 37 14.61 -10.94 -6.24
CA LEU A 37 15.26 -11.26 -7.52
C LEU A 37 16.73 -11.65 -7.31
N GLU A 38 17.47 -10.85 -6.55
CA GLU A 38 18.90 -11.05 -6.29
C GLU A 38 19.15 -12.34 -5.50
N PHE A 39 18.35 -12.62 -4.48
CA PHE A 39 18.56 -13.73 -3.56
C PHE A 39 17.69 -14.96 -3.86
N TYR A 40 17.08 -15.07 -5.04
CA TYR A 40 16.22 -16.21 -5.38
C TYR A 40 16.95 -17.56 -5.25
N GLN A 41 18.16 -17.67 -5.82
CA GLN A 41 18.96 -18.91 -5.79
C GLN A 41 19.34 -19.35 -4.37
N PRO A 42 19.97 -18.49 -3.53
CA PRO A 42 20.30 -18.88 -2.16
C PRO A 42 19.05 -19.13 -1.31
N THR A 43 17.94 -18.45 -1.57
CA THR A 43 16.68 -18.69 -0.86
C THR A 43 16.11 -20.08 -1.18
N MET A 44 16.14 -20.49 -2.45
CA MET A 44 15.70 -21.83 -2.85
C MET A 44 16.61 -22.93 -2.29
N HIS A 45 17.93 -22.69 -2.28
CA HIS A 45 18.88 -23.59 -1.63
C HIS A 45 18.66 -23.65 -0.11
N TRP A 46 18.31 -22.54 0.54
CA TRP A 46 17.93 -22.55 1.95
C TRP A 46 16.59 -23.26 2.18
N LEU A 47 15.62 -23.13 1.27
CA LEU A 47 14.33 -23.79 1.40
C LEU A 47 14.45 -25.32 1.33
N SER A 48 15.45 -25.85 0.62
CA SER A 48 15.65 -27.28 0.38
C SER A 48 15.96 -28.14 1.61
N GLY A 49 16.28 -27.50 2.75
CA GLY A 49 16.44 -28.20 4.01
C GLY A 49 15.10 -28.61 4.64
N ASN A 50 14.83 -28.13 5.84
CA ASN A 50 13.61 -28.47 6.57
C ASN A 50 12.40 -27.66 6.05
N TYR A 51 11.78 -28.12 4.97
CA TYR A 51 10.62 -27.48 4.35
C TYR A 51 9.49 -27.19 5.34
N VAL A 52 9.19 -28.14 6.25
CA VAL A 52 8.09 -28.02 7.22
C VAL A 52 8.24 -26.79 8.14
N LEU A 53 9.47 -26.42 8.49
CA LEU A 53 9.73 -25.26 9.34
C LEU A 53 10.03 -23.98 8.54
N ARG A 54 10.76 -24.13 7.43
CA ARG A 54 11.28 -23.00 6.65
C ARG A 54 10.20 -22.33 5.78
N VAL A 55 9.22 -23.10 5.28
CA VAL A 55 8.11 -22.54 4.48
C VAL A 55 7.19 -21.66 5.35
N PRO A 56 6.71 -22.09 6.53
CA PRO A 56 5.93 -21.21 7.41
C PRO A 56 6.71 -19.96 7.83
N LEU A 57 8.01 -20.10 8.13
CA LEU A 57 8.85 -18.97 8.49
C LEU A 57 8.94 -17.94 7.35
N LEU A 58 9.09 -18.41 6.10
CA LEU A 58 9.08 -17.55 4.92
C LEU A 58 7.72 -16.88 4.71
N MET A 59 6.61 -17.59 4.92
CA MET A 59 5.26 -17.02 4.82
C MET A 59 5.01 -15.94 5.87
N VAL A 60 5.45 -16.15 7.12
CA VAL A 60 5.38 -15.14 8.17
C VAL A 60 6.23 -13.92 7.83
N GLY A 61 7.45 -14.13 7.32
CA GLY A 61 8.33 -13.04 6.87
C GLY A 61 7.70 -12.20 5.75
N LEU A 62 7.13 -12.85 4.73
CA LEU A 62 6.39 -12.18 3.65
C LEU A 62 5.16 -11.41 4.17
N GLY A 63 4.40 -12.02 5.08
CA GLY A 63 3.25 -11.39 5.71
C GLY A 63 3.64 -10.13 6.50
N LEU A 64 4.70 -10.20 7.30
CA LEU A 64 5.22 -9.05 8.05
C LEU A 64 5.74 -7.95 7.11
N ASN A 65 6.40 -8.31 6.01
CA ASN A 65 6.85 -7.34 5.01
C ASN A 65 5.66 -6.61 4.37
N ALA A 66 4.66 -7.35 3.90
CA ALA A 66 3.44 -6.79 3.33
C ALA A 66 2.69 -5.92 4.35
N PHE A 67 2.55 -6.39 5.59
CA PHE A 67 1.94 -5.64 6.68
C PHE A 67 2.68 -4.33 6.95
N SER A 68 4.02 -4.35 6.96
CA SER A 68 4.83 -3.14 7.17
C SER A 68 4.63 -2.13 6.05
N ILE A 69 4.63 -2.56 4.79
CA ILE A 69 4.34 -1.69 3.64
C ILE A 69 2.96 -1.04 3.81
N LEU A 70 1.94 -1.83 4.11
CA LEU A 70 0.56 -1.33 4.28
C LEU A 70 0.44 -0.39 5.48
N ALA A 71 1.09 -0.69 6.60
CA ALA A 71 1.07 0.15 7.79
C ALA A 71 1.74 1.50 7.52
N LEU A 72 2.90 1.51 6.87
CA LEU A 72 3.62 2.73 6.48
C LEU A 72 2.79 3.57 5.49
N LEU A 73 2.13 2.92 4.52
CA LEU A 73 1.25 3.59 3.56
C LEU A 73 0.00 4.15 4.25
N ALA A 74 -0.60 3.42 5.19
CA ALA A 74 -1.74 3.87 5.98
C ALA A 74 -1.41 5.09 6.83
N VAL A 75 -0.25 5.08 7.51
CA VAL A 75 0.24 6.24 8.27
C VAL A 75 0.51 7.45 7.37
N GLY A 76 1.14 7.24 6.21
CA GLY A 76 1.40 8.31 5.23
C GLY A 76 0.15 8.88 4.56
N SER A 77 -0.92 8.07 4.43
CA SER A 77 -2.19 8.45 3.79
C SER A 77 -3.23 9.02 4.76
N ALA A 78 -3.10 8.80 6.07
CA ALA A 78 -3.98 9.35 7.11
C ALA A 78 -4.09 10.89 7.07
N ARG A 79 -3.16 11.58 6.38
CA ARG A 79 -3.20 13.03 6.14
C ARG A 79 -4.32 13.51 5.22
N TYR A 80 -4.85 12.66 4.34
CA TYR A 80 -5.81 13.06 3.29
C TYR A 80 -7.28 12.83 3.65
N THR A 81 -7.57 12.32 4.85
CA THR A 81 -8.95 12.03 5.26
C THR A 81 -9.50 13.20 6.07
N ASP A 82 -10.14 14.13 5.37
CA ASP A 82 -11.10 15.07 5.94
C ASP A 82 -12.44 14.34 6.15
N ASP A 83 -12.96 14.48 7.37
CA ASP A 83 -14.25 14.04 7.90
C ASP A 83 -14.54 12.52 8.00
N ASP A 84 -14.64 12.08 9.26
CA ASP A 84 -15.50 11.02 9.80
C ASP A 84 -15.50 9.59 9.23
N GLU A 85 -14.49 9.15 8.47
CA GLU A 85 -14.34 7.73 8.13
C GLU A 85 -13.44 6.95 9.12
N PRO A 86 -13.75 5.65 9.40
CA PRO A 86 -12.97 4.85 10.33
C PRO A 86 -11.53 4.69 9.83
N CYS A 87 -10.58 5.06 10.68
CA CYS A 87 -9.18 4.74 10.49
C CYS A 87 -9.01 3.26 10.15
N PHE A 88 -8.21 2.94 9.13
CA PHE A 88 -8.12 1.63 8.45
C PHE A 88 -9.17 1.35 7.36
N GLY A 89 -9.86 2.36 6.85
CA GLY A 89 -10.52 2.27 5.55
C GLY A 89 -9.49 2.09 4.43
N THR A 90 -9.64 1.07 3.60
CA THR A 90 -9.00 1.04 2.28
C THR A 90 -9.45 2.27 1.51
N PHE A 91 -8.49 3.13 1.15
CA PHE A 91 -8.64 4.31 0.29
C PHE A 91 -10.03 4.46 -0.33
N PRO A 92 -10.83 5.47 0.05
CA PRO A 92 -11.74 6.05 -0.92
C PRO A 92 -10.82 6.73 -1.93
N GLY A 93 -10.41 5.99 -2.96
CA GLY A 93 -9.83 6.60 -4.13
C GLY A 93 -10.75 7.76 -4.54
N ARG A 94 -10.17 8.84 -5.06
CA ARG A 94 -10.83 10.04 -5.63
C ARG A 94 -11.91 9.75 -6.70
N ARG A 95 -12.31 8.49 -6.85
CA ARG A 95 -13.33 7.90 -7.73
C ARG A 95 -14.66 7.60 -7.03
N THR A 96 -14.79 7.72 -5.70
CA THR A 96 -16.05 7.43 -4.98
C THR A 96 -17.17 8.46 -5.21
N ARG A 97 -16.92 9.52 -6.00
CA ARG A 97 -17.99 10.45 -6.43
C ARG A 97 -18.81 9.97 -7.63
N HIS A 98 -18.58 8.76 -8.13
CA HIS A 98 -19.46 8.10 -9.10
C HIS A 98 -20.04 6.83 -8.50
N GLY A 99 -21.28 6.95 -8.01
CA GLY A 99 -22.04 5.85 -7.44
C GLY A 99 -22.23 4.71 -8.43
N ALA A 100 -22.20 3.49 -7.89
CA ALA A 100 -22.86 2.25 -8.32
C ALA A 100 -22.86 1.82 -9.81
N LYS A 101 -22.18 2.51 -10.72
CA LYS A 101 -22.01 2.10 -12.12
C LYS A 101 -20.56 1.71 -12.34
N GLY A 102 -20.38 0.42 -12.62
CA GLY A 102 -19.11 -0.29 -12.54
C GLY A 102 -17.95 0.40 -13.27
N VAL A 103 -16.76 0.20 -12.72
CA VAL A 103 -15.44 0.66 -13.19
C VAL A 103 -15.25 0.51 -14.71
N PHE A 104 -15.90 -0.49 -15.31
CA PHE A 104 -15.88 -0.75 -16.76
C PHE A 104 -16.53 0.37 -17.58
N VAL A 105 -17.69 0.89 -17.16
CA VAL A 105 -18.40 1.93 -17.91
C VAL A 105 -17.62 3.25 -17.86
N SER A 106 -17.07 3.58 -16.69
CA SER A 106 -16.21 4.76 -16.52
C SER A 106 -14.91 4.67 -17.34
N TRP A 107 -14.37 3.47 -17.55
CA TRP A 107 -13.18 3.26 -18.39
C TRP A 107 -13.52 3.43 -19.88
N VAL A 108 -14.66 2.92 -20.33
CA VAL A 108 -15.14 3.09 -21.72
C VAL A 108 -15.38 4.57 -22.03
N ASP A 109 -16.07 5.29 -21.15
CA ASP A 109 -16.32 6.74 -21.31
C ASP A 109 -15.01 7.54 -21.36
N HIS A 110 -14.01 7.13 -20.58
CA HIS A 110 -12.70 7.76 -20.60
C HIS A 110 -11.96 7.51 -21.92
N MET A 111 -11.96 6.27 -22.43
CA MET A 111 -11.37 5.94 -23.72
C MET A 111 -12.06 6.67 -24.88
N GLU A 112 -13.38 6.82 -24.84
CA GLU A 112 -14.15 7.54 -25.86
C GLU A 112 -13.83 9.05 -25.87
N ASN A 113 -13.63 9.66 -24.71
CA ASN A 113 -13.24 11.07 -24.61
C ASN A 113 -11.79 11.34 -24.97
N VAL A 114 -10.87 10.40 -24.73
CA VAL A 114 -9.46 10.53 -25.17
C VAL A 114 -9.36 10.48 -26.69
N GLY A 115 -10.20 9.65 -27.36
CA GLY A 115 -10.27 9.59 -28.82
C GLY A 115 -10.72 10.89 -29.48
N LYS A 116 -11.58 11.68 -28.83
CA LYS A 116 -12.07 12.97 -29.37
C LYS A 116 -11.05 14.11 -29.28
N LYS A 117 -10.03 14.00 -28.42
CA LYS A 117 -9.04 15.08 -28.21
C LYS A 117 -7.86 15.02 -29.19
N HIS A 118 -7.74 13.93 -29.94
CA HIS A 118 -6.67 13.70 -30.92
C HIS A 118 -7.15 13.66 -32.38
N ARG A 119 -8.39 14.10 -32.65
CA ARG A 119 -8.90 14.28 -34.01
C ARG A 119 -9.20 15.74 -34.29
#